data_AF-A0A1B6I2W1-F1
#
_entry.id   AF-A0A1B6I2W1-F1
#
_cell.length_a   1.000
_cell.length_b   1.000
_cell.length_c   1.000
_cell.angle_alpha   90.00
_cell.angle_beta   90.00
_cell.angle_gamma   90.00
#
_symmetry.space_group_name_H-M   'P 1'
#
loop_
_entity.id
_entity.type
_entity.pdbx_description
1 polymer ?
#
loop_
_entity_poly.entity_id
_entity_poly.type
_entity_poly.pdbx_seq_one_letter_code
_entity_poly.pdbx_strand_id
1 'polypeptide(L)'
;MFRTYMLYILLVCVYGSAMSGQRVGSQSAPRKCDDFLPKLMIFEVDRVFWPFQVETDVVPPFGLRRYQPISNENSTKLWSGDFEGRELFDSKGRVLQVYSYASEAISTVWKKGTKIAVTATTTKIPTVKHLLRLFDLDEHISVMEIDDSSSLDHVKKIKEATGLQFKDIVYLGSNRVMLNEIKRTLKVLTVYISPKSGLNVMHIYYAIYFYNLRPYIARCKAHRLGQRMPGRLNTVKARPS
;
A
#
# COMPACT_ATOMS: atom_id res chain seq x y z
N MET A 1 51.64 20.73 16.16
CA MET A 1 51.81 21.88 15.25
C MET A 1 50.48 22.60 15.15
N PHE A 2 50.40 23.76 15.80
CA PHE A 2 49.26 24.67 15.77
C PHE A 2 49.38 25.63 14.57
N ARG A 3 48.25 25.92 13.89
CA ARG A 3 48.06 27.08 13.01
C ARG A 3 46.64 27.60 13.26
N THR A 4 46.44 28.57 14.16
CA THR A 4 46.46 30.05 13.98
C THR A 4 45.38 30.61 13.04
N TYR A 5 44.39 31.27 13.68
CA TYR A 5 43.79 32.58 13.39
C TYR A 5 43.46 32.99 11.94
N MET A 6 42.19 33.38 11.71
CA MET A 6 41.87 34.78 11.38
C MET A 6 40.35 35.06 11.42
N LEU A 7 40.01 36.03 12.26
CA LEU A 7 38.69 36.65 12.45
C LEU A 7 38.73 38.01 11.72
N TYR A 8 37.68 38.37 10.97
CA TYR A 8 37.35 39.75 10.53
C TYR A 8 35.82 39.76 10.30
N ILE A 9 34.96 40.32 11.16
CA ILE A 9 34.65 41.72 11.53
C ILE A 9 34.07 42.58 10.39
N LEU A 10 32.73 42.73 10.46
CA LEU A 10 31.84 43.92 10.29
C LEU A 10 32.01 44.93 9.12
N LEU A 11 30.90 45.21 8.42
CA LEU A 11 30.23 46.53 8.26
C LEU A 11 29.05 46.39 7.27
N VAL A 12 27.79 46.35 7.72
CA VAL A 12 26.78 47.44 7.75
C VAL A 12 26.78 48.36 6.52
N CYS A 13 25.69 48.34 5.73
CA CYS A 13 25.03 49.57 5.32
C CYS A 13 23.57 49.36 4.88
N VAL A 14 22.73 50.23 5.43
CA VAL A 14 21.28 50.40 5.27
C VAL A 14 20.96 51.07 3.94
N TYR A 15 19.83 50.71 3.32
CA TYR A 15 18.88 51.48 2.48
C TYR A 15 18.04 50.38 1.78
N GLY A 16 16.71 50.32 1.75
CA GLY A 16 15.61 51.23 1.98
C GLY A 16 14.40 50.61 1.25
N SER A 17 13.20 51.08 1.59
CA SER A 17 11.95 50.90 0.84
C SER A 17 11.18 49.58 1.02
N ALA A 18 10.11 49.71 1.80
CA ALA A 18 8.92 48.88 1.72
C ALA A 18 8.36 48.87 0.29
N MET A 19 8.22 47.67 -0.28
CA MET A 19 7.35 47.42 -1.43
C MET A 19 6.48 46.22 -1.09
N SER A 20 5.19 46.51 -0.94
CA SER A 20 4.11 45.55 -0.86
C SER A 20 4.08 44.69 -2.14
N GLY A 21 4.70 43.52 -2.07
CA GLY A 21 4.56 42.48 -3.10
C GLY A 21 3.35 41.60 -2.79
N GLN A 22 2.27 41.79 -3.55
CA GLN A 22 1.18 40.84 -3.63
C GLN A 22 1.75 39.43 -3.89
N ARG A 23 1.40 38.47 -3.03
CA ARG A 23 1.62 37.04 -3.31
C ARG A 23 0.76 36.66 -4.52
N VAL A 24 1.36 36.72 -5.71
CA VAL A 24 0.82 36.07 -6.90
C VAL A 24 0.74 34.58 -6.59
N GLY A 25 -0.48 34.04 -6.67
CA GLY A 25 -0.78 32.65 -6.39
C GLY A 25 0.14 31.73 -7.19
N SER A 26 0.77 30.79 -6.49
CA SER A 26 1.53 29.71 -7.11
C SER A 26 0.60 28.89 -8.01
N GLN A 27 0.65 29.13 -9.31
CA GLN A 27 0.07 28.23 -10.29
C GLN A 27 0.89 26.93 -10.23
N SER A 28 0.29 25.89 -9.66
CA SER A 28 0.92 24.58 -9.51
C SER A 28 1.19 23.96 -10.88
N ALA A 29 2.44 23.52 -11.08
CA ALA A 29 2.86 22.78 -12.26
C ALA A 29 1.94 21.58 -12.58
N PRO A 30 1.81 21.18 -13.86
CA PRO A 30 1.02 20.01 -14.25
C PRO A 30 1.53 18.75 -13.54
N ARG A 31 0.59 18.03 -12.92
CA ARG A 31 0.82 16.80 -12.16
C ARG A 31 1.31 15.66 -13.06
N LYS A 32 2.29 14.88 -12.60
CA LYS A 32 2.87 13.75 -13.35
C LYS A 32 1.90 12.56 -13.35
N CYS A 33 2.04 11.65 -14.30
CA CYS A 33 1.20 10.44 -14.42
C CYS A 33 1.22 9.53 -13.18
N ASP A 34 2.19 9.68 -12.27
CA ASP A 34 2.29 8.91 -11.03
C ASP A 34 1.37 9.41 -9.91
N ASP A 35 0.73 10.57 -10.08
CA ASP A 35 -0.20 11.15 -9.08
C ASP A 35 -1.51 10.35 -8.91
N PHE A 36 -1.72 9.33 -9.74
CA PHE A 36 -2.88 8.43 -9.72
C PHE A 36 -2.66 7.13 -8.92
N LEU A 37 -1.46 6.92 -8.40
CA LEU A 37 -1.16 5.79 -7.54
C LEU A 37 -0.98 6.26 -6.10
N PRO A 38 -1.40 5.44 -5.11
CA PRO A 38 -0.94 5.66 -3.75
C PRO A 38 0.57 5.54 -3.69
N LYS A 39 1.20 6.40 -2.89
CA LYS A 39 2.64 6.31 -2.66
C LYS A 39 2.98 5.16 -1.73
N LEU A 40 2.02 4.73 -0.92
CA LEU A 40 2.16 3.62 0.01
C LEU A 40 0.84 2.85 0.17
N MET A 41 0.93 1.52 0.12
CA MET A 41 -0.11 0.61 0.59
C MET A 41 0.37 -0.12 1.85
N ILE A 42 -0.46 -0.08 2.89
CA ILE A 42 -0.23 -0.76 4.17
C ILE A 42 -1.15 -1.97 4.22
N PHE A 43 -0.61 -3.15 4.53
CA PHE A 43 -1.36 -4.39 4.69
C PHE A 43 -1.33 -4.87 6.14
N GLU A 44 -2.49 -5.04 6.75
CA GLU A 44 -2.63 -5.93 7.90
C GLU A 44 -2.19 -7.33 7.48
N VAL A 45 -1.48 -8.06 8.34
CA VAL A 45 -0.97 -9.39 7.97
C VAL A 45 -1.99 -10.50 8.31
N ASP A 46 -2.46 -10.50 9.56
CA ASP A 46 -3.43 -11.49 10.05
C ASP A 46 -4.76 -11.40 9.30
N ARG A 47 -5.30 -12.55 8.90
CA ARG A 47 -6.54 -12.69 8.10
C ARG A 47 -6.51 -12.03 6.71
N VAL A 48 -5.36 -11.54 6.27
CA VAL A 48 -5.15 -10.88 4.97
C VAL A 48 -4.15 -11.64 4.12
N PHE A 49 -2.95 -11.94 4.65
CA PHE A 49 -1.97 -12.79 3.97
C PHE A 49 -2.22 -14.26 4.26
N TRP A 50 -2.71 -14.59 5.45
CA TRP A 50 -3.05 -15.94 5.87
C TRP A 50 -4.38 -15.97 6.64
N PRO A 51 -5.07 -17.12 6.74
CA PRO A 51 -6.40 -17.20 7.34
C PRO A 51 -6.43 -17.29 8.87
N PHE A 52 -5.30 -17.08 9.54
CA PHE A 52 -5.15 -17.19 10.99
C PHE A 52 -4.65 -15.89 11.64
N GLN A 53 -4.64 -15.86 12.97
CA GLN A 53 -4.04 -14.80 13.78
C GLN A 53 -2.85 -15.33 14.57
N VAL A 54 -1.64 -14.83 14.32
CA VAL A 54 -0.40 -15.42 14.88
C VAL A 54 -0.40 -15.47 16.42
N GLU A 55 -0.98 -14.45 17.06
CA GLU A 55 -1.06 -14.38 18.53
C GLU A 55 -1.81 -15.58 19.13
N THR A 56 -2.95 -15.98 18.56
CA THR A 56 -3.85 -16.97 19.15
C THR A 56 -3.75 -18.35 18.51
N ASP A 57 -3.48 -18.37 17.20
CA ASP A 57 -3.74 -19.54 16.36
C ASP A 57 -2.47 -20.35 16.09
N VAL A 58 -1.30 -19.75 16.27
CA VAL A 58 -0.01 -20.32 15.86
C VAL A 58 0.86 -20.59 17.07
N VAL A 59 1.39 -21.81 17.15
CA VAL A 59 2.28 -22.23 18.24
C VAL A 59 3.64 -22.68 17.70
N PRO A 60 4.69 -21.83 17.74
CA PRO A 60 6.03 -22.23 17.34
C PRO A 60 6.60 -23.34 18.25
N PRO A 61 7.67 -24.05 17.84
CA PRO A 61 8.40 -23.92 16.57
C PRO A 61 7.64 -24.48 15.37
N PHE A 62 8.16 -24.23 14.18
CA PHE A 62 7.62 -24.76 12.92
C PHE A 62 8.45 -25.94 12.43
N GLY A 63 7.79 -26.89 11.78
CA GLY A 63 8.41 -28.05 11.14
C GLY A 63 7.93 -28.24 9.71
N LEU A 64 8.66 -29.07 8.96
CA LEU A 64 8.28 -29.53 7.63
C LEU A 64 7.96 -31.02 7.67
N ARG A 65 6.85 -31.43 7.07
CA ARG A 65 6.48 -32.85 6.91
C ARG A 65 6.02 -33.12 5.49
N ARG A 66 6.03 -34.38 5.06
CA ARG A 66 5.52 -34.76 3.74
C ARG A 66 4.07 -34.30 3.58
N TYR A 67 3.75 -33.74 2.41
CA TYR A 67 2.39 -33.33 2.08
C TYR A 67 1.41 -34.50 2.26
N GLN A 68 0.32 -34.25 2.98
CA GLN A 68 -0.77 -35.19 3.15
C GLN A 68 -1.99 -34.61 2.43
N PRO A 69 -2.43 -35.18 1.29
CA PRO A 69 -3.60 -34.68 0.58
C PRO A 69 -4.84 -34.79 1.48
N ILE A 70 -5.39 -33.65 1.88
CA ILE A 70 -6.66 -33.59 2.61
C ILE A 70 -7.76 -33.95 1.61
N SER A 71 -8.46 -35.06 1.87
CA SER A 71 -9.32 -35.75 0.89
C SER A 71 -10.60 -35.01 0.48
N ASN A 72 -10.80 -33.73 0.83
CA ASN A 72 -12.12 -33.07 0.72
C ASN A 72 -12.14 -31.56 0.42
N GLU A 73 -11.06 -30.91 -0.05
CA GLU A 73 -11.13 -29.45 -0.27
C GLU A 73 -10.88 -28.97 -1.70
N ASN A 74 -11.82 -28.16 -2.18
CA ASN A 74 -11.65 -27.12 -3.19
C ASN A 74 -10.66 -26.04 -2.70
N SER A 75 -9.44 -26.41 -2.32
CA SER A 75 -8.43 -25.56 -1.67
C SER A 75 -7.59 -24.72 -2.64
N THR A 76 -8.10 -24.39 -3.83
CA THR A 76 -7.40 -23.52 -4.81
C THR A 76 -7.06 -22.12 -4.28
N LYS A 77 -7.53 -21.80 -3.08
CA LYS A 77 -7.42 -20.50 -2.42
C LYS A 77 -6.25 -20.38 -1.46
N LEU A 78 -5.75 -21.50 -0.94
CA LEU A 78 -4.66 -21.52 0.02
C LEU A 78 -3.43 -22.18 -0.60
N TRP A 79 -2.27 -21.59 -0.34
CA TRP A 79 -0.97 -22.06 -0.80
C TRP A 79 -0.11 -22.45 0.40
N SER A 80 0.51 -23.62 0.32
CA SER A 80 1.26 -24.23 1.41
C SER A 80 2.74 -23.88 1.40
N GLY A 81 3.20 -22.99 0.52
CA GLY A 81 4.61 -22.74 0.31
C GLY A 81 5.25 -23.65 -0.75
N ASP A 82 6.44 -23.28 -1.21
CA ASP A 82 7.31 -24.16 -1.98
C ASP A 82 8.34 -24.80 -1.04
N PHE A 83 7.95 -25.91 -0.41
CA PHE A 83 8.79 -26.63 0.54
C PHE A 83 9.20 -28.02 0.01
N GLU A 84 9.50 -28.14 -1.29
CA GLU A 84 9.94 -29.41 -1.90
C GLU A 84 8.92 -30.56 -1.71
N GLY A 85 7.63 -30.27 -1.88
CA GLY A 85 6.56 -31.24 -1.64
C GLY A 85 6.28 -31.54 -0.16
N ARG A 86 6.80 -30.72 0.75
CA ARG A 86 6.45 -30.73 2.18
C ARG A 86 5.45 -29.63 2.49
N GLU A 87 4.84 -29.72 3.66
CA GLU A 87 3.97 -28.69 4.22
C GLU A 87 4.55 -28.17 5.54
N LEU A 88 4.40 -26.87 5.76
CA LEU A 88 4.77 -26.20 7.00
C LEU A 88 3.70 -26.45 8.05
N PHE A 89 4.11 -26.86 9.25
CA PHE A 89 3.20 -27.07 10.36
C PHE A 89 3.74 -26.49 11.67
N ASP A 90 2.85 -26.14 12.59
CA ASP A 90 3.20 -25.66 13.92
C ASP A 90 3.38 -26.79 14.94
N SER A 91 3.80 -26.49 16.16
CA SER A 91 4.03 -27.52 17.19
C SER A 91 2.78 -28.31 17.61
N LYS A 92 1.58 -27.82 17.26
CA LYS A 92 0.30 -28.54 17.46
C LYS A 92 -0.13 -29.34 16.25
N GLY A 93 0.70 -29.41 15.20
CA GLY A 93 0.40 -30.16 13.98
C GLY A 93 -0.51 -29.43 13.00
N ARG A 94 -0.80 -28.14 13.23
CA ARG A 94 -1.62 -27.33 12.31
C ARG A 94 -0.80 -26.98 11.08
N VAL A 95 -1.34 -27.30 9.91
CA VAL A 95 -0.74 -26.87 8.64
C VAL A 95 -0.92 -25.36 8.49
N LEU A 96 0.18 -24.66 8.23
CA LEU A 96 0.19 -23.21 8.00
C LEU A 96 0.18 -22.96 6.50
N GLN A 97 -0.80 -22.18 6.04
CA GLN A 97 -0.97 -21.81 4.64
C GLN A 97 -1.28 -20.32 4.53
N VAL A 98 -0.99 -19.75 3.36
CA VAL A 98 -1.30 -18.36 3.02
C VAL A 98 -2.32 -18.32 1.89
N TYR A 99 -2.96 -17.18 1.65
CA TYR A 99 -3.82 -17.04 0.48
C TYR A 99 -2.99 -17.03 -0.80
N SER A 100 -3.36 -17.86 -1.78
CA SER A 100 -2.55 -18.10 -2.99
C SER A 100 -2.27 -16.83 -3.80
N TYR A 101 -3.14 -15.82 -3.74
CA TYR A 101 -3.01 -14.56 -4.46
C TYR A 101 -2.29 -13.45 -3.68
N ALA A 102 -1.83 -13.71 -2.44
CA ALA A 102 -1.19 -12.70 -1.61
C ALA A 102 0.13 -12.22 -2.22
N SER A 103 1.02 -13.15 -2.62
CA SER A 103 2.30 -12.80 -3.26
C SER A 103 2.08 -12.06 -4.60
N GLU A 104 1.15 -12.53 -5.43
CA GLU A 104 0.80 -11.85 -6.69
C GLU A 104 0.27 -10.42 -6.46
N ALA A 105 -0.56 -10.22 -5.44
CA ALA A 105 -1.07 -8.90 -5.08
C ALA A 105 0.05 -7.96 -4.63
N ILE A 106 0.96 -8.42 -3.78
CA ILE A 106 2.15 -7.65 -3.33
C ILE A 106 3.03 -7.30 -4.54
N SER A 107 3.34 -8.27 -5.41
CA SER A 107 4.12 -8.05 -6.64
C SER A 107 3.44 -7.04 -7.57
N THR A 108 2.10 -7.07 -7.67
CA THR A 108 1.33 -6.10 -8.47
C THR A 108 1.49 -4.68 -7.96
N VAL A 109 1.49 -4.48 -6.64
CA VAL A 109 1.71 -3.15 -6.02
C VAL A 109 3.13 -2.66 -6.29
N TRP A 110 4.12 -3.53 -6.07
CA TRP A 110 5.53 -3.21 -6.26
C TRP A 110 5.84 -2.86 -7.72
N LYS A 111 5.36 -3.66 -8.70
CA LYS A 111 5.52 -3.40 -10.14
C LYS A 111 4.90 -2.07 -10.60
N LYS A 112 3.90 -1.56 -9.87
CA LYS A 112 3.29 -0.25 -10.13
C LYS A 112 4.08 0.90 -9.51
N GLY A 113 5.16 0.64 -8.77
CA GLY A 113 5.99 1.67 -8.15
C GLY A 113 5.44 2.21 -6.82
N THR A 114 4.44 1.54 -6.23
CA THR A 114 3.90 1.89 -4.92
C THR A 114 4.70 1.19 -3.82
N LYS A 115 5.12 1.93 -2.79
CA LYS A 115 5.78 1.31 -1.62
C LYS A 115 4.82 0.41 -0.86
N ILE A 116 5.36 -0.61 -0.21
CA ILE A 116 4.58 -1.59 0.55
C ILE A 116 5.02 -1.54 2.00
N ALA A 117 4.06 -1.47 2.91
CA ALA A 117 4.29 -1.67 4.33
C ALA A 117 3.33 -2.72 4.88
N VAL A 118 3.71 -3.32 6.01
CA VAL A 118 2.87 -4.28 6.72
C VAL A 118 2.71 -3.92 8.18
N THR A 119 1.57 -4.31 8.74
CA THR A 119 1.22 -4.09 10.15
C THR A 119 0.67 -5.35 10.79
N ALA A 120 1.06 -5.63 12.03
CA ALA A 120 0.43 -6.67 12.84
C ALA A 120 0.46 -6.29 14.32
N THR A 121 -0.69 -6.46 15.00
CA THR A 121 -0.81 -6.25 16.44
C THR A 121 -0.57 -7.58 17.18
N THR A 122 0.64 -7.79 17.69
CA THR A 122 1.05 -9.05 18.34
C THR A 122 2.28 -8.86 19.23
N THR A 123 2.37 -9.69 20.28
CA THR A 123 3.59 -9.81 21.09
C THR A 123 4.61 -10.78 20.44
N LYS A 124 4.16 -11.62 19.49
CA LYS A 124 4.97 -12.63 18.79
C LYS A 124 5.67 -12.07 17.55
N ILE A 125 6.36 -10.93 17.71
CA ILE A 125 7.05 -10.22 16.61
C ILE A 125 8.01 -11.14 15.82
N PRO A 126 8.87 -11.97 16.45
CA PRO A 126 9.77 -12.85 15.70
C PRO A 126 9.03 -13.87 14.84
N THR A 127 7.88 -14.35 15.32
CA THR A 127 7.06 -15.35 14.64
C THR A 127 6.45 -14.79 13.36
N VAL A 128 5.86 -13.59 13.39
CA VAL A 128 5.32 -12.94 12.19
C VAL A 128 6.43 -12.72 11.14
N LYS A 129 7.57 -12.18 11.55
CA LYS A 129 8.71 -11.97 10.63
C LYS A 129 9.24 -13.28 10.05
N HIS A 130 9.25 -14.35 10.84
CA HIS A 130 9.66 -15.66 10.35
C HIS A 130 8.67 -16.22 9.33
N LEU A 131 7.37 -16.11 9.57
CA LEU A 131 6.35 -16.56 8.61
C LEU A 131 6.39 -15.77 7.30
N LEU A 132 6.58 -14.45 7.36
CA LEU A 132 6.73 -13.64 6.15
C LEU A 132 7.90 -14.13 5.27
N ARG A 133 9.03 -14.48 5.88
CA ARG A 133 10.19 -15.07 5.18
C ARG A 133 9.90 -16.47 4.64
N LEU A 134 9.30 -17.35 5.44
CA LEU A 134 9.04 -18.74 5.03
C LEU A 134 8.07 -18.83 3.84
N PHE A 135 7.20 -17.85 3.66
CA PHE A 135 6.26 -17.79 2.55
C PHE A 135 6.67 -16.79 1.45
N ASP A 136 7.91 -16.29 1.47
CA ASP A 136 8.44 -15.34 0.49
C ASP A 136 7.56 -14.10 0.29
N LEU A 137 6.98 -13.58 1.38
CA LEU A 137 6.09 -12.42 1.37
C LEU A 137 6.82 -11.11 1.72
N ASP A 138 8.09 -11.14 2.10
CA ASP A 138 8.85 -9.97 2.56
C ASP A 138 9.75 -9.30 1.51
N GLU A 139 9.94 -9.91 0.34
CA GLU A 139 10.87 -9.43 -0.70
C GLU A 139 10.66 -7.95 -1.09
N HIS A 140 9.41 -7.48 -1.13
CA HIS A 140 9.06 -6.13 -1.57
C HIS A 140 8.57 -5.22 -0.44
N ILE A 141 8.61 -5.67 0.82
CA ILE A 141 8.14 -4.90 1.96
C ILE A 141 9.20 -3.85 2.34
N SER A 142 8.82 -2.57 2.28
CA SER A 142 9.70 -1.46 2.61
C SER A 142 9.73 -1.12 4.11
N VAL A 143 8.61 -1.30 4.81
CA VAL A 143 8.45 -0.97 6.25
C VAL A 143 7.57 -2.02 6.93
N MET A 144 7.93 -2.41 8.16
CA MET A 144 7.15 -3.32 9.00
C MET A 144 6.91 -2.69 10.37
N GLU A 145 5.66 -2.43 10.73
CA GLU A 145 5.29 -2.06 12.11
C GLU A 145 4.57 -3.22 12.78
N ILE A 146 5.28 -3.95 13.64
CA ILE A 146 4.76 -5.14 14.31
C ILE A 146 5.10 -5.02 15.79
N ASP A 147 4.07 -4.77 16.61
CA ASP A 147 4.15 -4.69 18.07
C ASP A 147 2.74 -4.85 18.67
N ASP A 148 2.56 -4.64 19.97
CA ASP A 148 1.29 -4.78 20.68
C ASP A 148 0.38 -3.53 20.64
N SER A 149 0.79 -2.47 19.93
CA SER A 149 0.00 -1.25 19.78
C SER A 149 -1.12 -1.37 18.74
N SER A 150 -2.05 -0.40 18.76
CA SER A 150 -3.20 -0.41 17.87
C SER A 150 -2.79 -0.21 16.40
N SER A 151 -3.55 -0.77 15.45
CA SER A 151 -3.28 -0.54 14.03
C SER A 151 -3.34 0.95 13.65
N LEU A 152 -4.12 1.74 14.39
CA LEU A 152 -4.17 3.19 14.23
C LEU A 152 -2.81 3.84 14.58
N ASP A 153 -2.13 3.35 15.60
CA ASP A 153 -0.80 3.84 15.98
C ASP A 153 0.28 3.33 15.04
N HIS A 154 0.18 2.10 14.52
CA HIS A 154 1.05 1.61 13.45
C HIS A 154 1.01 2.52 12.22
N VAL A 155 -0.18 2.96 11.79
CA VAL A 155 -0.29 3.88 10.63
C VAL A 155 0.38 5.22 10.90
N LYS A 156 0.37 5.73 12.15
CA LYS A 156 1.12 6.94 12.53
C LYS A 156 2.63 6.71 12.50
N LYS A 157 3.12 5.61 13.07
CA LYS A 157 4.54 5.22 13.05
C LYS A 157 5.06 5.08 11.61
N ILE A 158 4.30 4.40 10.74
CA ILE A 158 4.63 4.28 9.31
C ILE A 158 4.69 5.66 8.63
N LYS A 159 3.73 6.55 8.93
CA LYS A 159 3.74 7.92 8.40
C LYS A 159 5.00 8.66 8.81
N GLU A 160 5.43 8.54 10.06
CA GLU A 160 6.66 9.16 10.58
C GLU A 160 7.90 8.57 9.90
N ALA A 161 8.00 7.24 9.81
CA ALA A 161 9.12 6.55 9.17
C ALA A 161 9.24 6.85 7.66
N THR A 162 8.11 7.05 6.97
CA THR A 162 8.11 7.28 5.51
C THR A 162 8.09 8.75 5.11
N GLY A 163 7.75 9.66 6.03
CA GLY A 163 7.54 11.08 5.74
C GLY A 163 6.32 11.38 4.85
N LEU A 164 5.49 10.38 4.55
CA LEU A 164 4.32 10.54 3.69
C LEU A 164 3.17 11.23 4.41
N GLN A 165 2.23 11.77 3.63
CA GLN A 165 0.99 12.33 4.16
C GLN A 165 -0.09 11.25 4.16
N PHE A 166 -1.03 11.27 5.11
CA PHE A 166 -2.12 10.29 5.17
C PHE A 166 -2.94 10.19 3.88
N LYS A 167 -3.08 11.29 3.14
CA LYS A 167 -3.75 11.31 1.83
C LYS A 167 -3.05 10.45 0.78
N ASP A 168 -1.75 10.20 0.91
CA ASP A 168 -0.96 9.43 -0.06
C ASP A 168 -0.92 7.92 0.31
N ILE A 169 -1.61 7.53 1.40
CA ILE A 169 -1.61 6.18 1.98
C ILE A 169 -2.96 5.49 1.75
N VAL A 170 -2.92 4.19 1.46
CA VAL A 170 -4.07 3.28 1.52
C VAL A 170 -3.78 2.18 2.53
N TYR A 171 -4.75 1.87 3.38
CA TYR A 171 -4.66 0.79 4.36
C TYR A 171 -5.63 -0.34 4.00
N LEU A 172 -5.14 -1.57 3.94
CA LEU A 172 -5.90 -2.76 3.63
C LEU A 172 -5.89 -3.69 4.84
N GLY A 173 -7.07 -4.11 5.29
CA GLY A 173 -7.19 -4.94 6.49
C GLY A 173 -8.51 -5.69 6.58
N SER A 174 -8.64 -6.49 7.63
CA SER A 174 -9.78 -7.38 7.83
C SER A 174 -10.71 -6.93 8.96
N ASN A 175 -10.22 -6.12 9.91
CA ASN A 175 -11.04 -5.64 11.02
C ASN A 175 -11.84 -4.38 10.65
N ARG A 176 -13.14 -4.53 10.36
CA ARG A 176 -14.03 -3.41 9.97
C ARG A 176 -14.09 -2.27 10.99
N VAL A 177 -14.02 -2.58 12.28
CA VAL A 177 -14.05 -1.56 13.34
C VAL A 177 -12.81 -0.69 13.24
N MET A 178 -11.64 -1.32 13.17
CA MET A 178 -10.36 -0.62 13.04
C MET A 178 -10.23 0.12 11.70
N LEU A 179 -10.70 -0.45 10.59
CA LEU A 179 -10.73 0.24 9.29
C LEU A 179 -11.58 1.51 9.32
N ASN A 180 -12.74 1.47 10.00
CA ASN A 180 -13.59 2.65 10.15
C ASN A 180 -12.93 3.70 11.05
N GLU A 181 -12.24 3.25 12.10
CA GLU A 181 -11.50 4.14 13.01
C GLU A 181 -10.35 4.85 12.29
N ILE A 182 -9.48 4.11 11.58
CA ILE A 182 -8.39 4.66 10.76
C ILE A 182 -8.94 5.67 9.74
N LYS A 183 -10.02 5.30 9.03
CA LYS A 183 -10.66 6.18 8.05
C LYS A 183 -11.19 7.46 8.68
N ARG A 184 -11.86 7.36 9.84
CA ARG A 184 -12.49 8.51 10.51
C ARG A 184 -11.46 9.45 11.12
N THR A 185 -10.46 8.90 11.80
CA THR A 185 -9.47 9.64 12.59
C THR A 185 -8.34 10.18 11.73
N LEU A 186 -7.77 9.36 10.84
CA LEU A 186 -6.59 9.74 10.04
C LEU A 186 -6.93 10.18 8.61
N LYS A 187 -8.18 10.00 8.15
CA LYS A 187 -8.62 10.27 6.77
C LYS A 187 -7.83 9.47 5.71
N VAL A 188 -7.22 8.36 6.11
CA VAL A 188 -6.60 7.38 5.22
C VAL A 188 -7.68 6.62 4.46
N LEU A 189 -7.45 6.30 3.19
CA LEU A 189 -8.36 5.43 2.44
C LEU A 189 -8.20 4.01 2.96
N THR A 190 -9.30 3.37 3.34
CA THR A 190 -9.29 1.99 3.84
C THR A 190 -10.02 1.04 2.89
N VAL A 191 -9.48 -0.17 2.73
CA VAL A 191 -10.07 -1.25 1.93
C VAL A 191 -10.26 -2.46 2.82
N TYR A 192 -11.50 -2.94 2.90
CA TYR A 192 -11.83 -4.16 3.63
C TYR A 192 -11.50 -5.39 2.81
N ILE A 193 -10.80 -6.32 3.42
CA ILE A 193 -10.49 -7.65 2.91
C ILE A 193 -11.26 -8.65 3.76
N SER A 194 -12.03 -9.54 3.11
CA SER A 194 -12.76 -10.57 3.83
C SER A 194 -11.79 -11.66 4.31
N PRO A 195 -11.81 -12.06 5.60
CA PRO A 195 -11.07 -13.22 6.09
C PRO A 195 -11.46 -14.53 5.38
N LYS A 196 -12.63 -14.59 4.74
CA LYS A 196 -12.98 -15.75 3.91
C LYS A 196 -12.21 -15.76 2.61
N SER A 197 -11.89 -14.59 2.05
CA SER A 197 -11.25 -14.44 0.74
C SER A 197 -9.75 -14.27 0.79
N GLY A 198 -9.24 -13.59 1.82
CA GLY A 198 -7.88 -13.11 1.86
C GLY A 198 -7.59 -12.03 0.83
N LEU A 199 -6.34 -11.59 0.80
CA LEU A 199 -5.83 -10.66 -0.20
C LEU A 199 -5.87 -11.30 -1.59
N ASN A 200 -6.22 -10.49 -2.58
CA ASN A 200 -6.19 -10.85 -4.00
C ASN A 200 -5.90 -9.62 -4.83
N VAL A 201 -5.57 -9.82 -6.10
CA VAL A 201 -5.19 -8.75 -7.03
C VAL A 201 -6.33 -7.74 -7.25
N MET A 202 -7.60 -8.17 -7.20
CA MET A 202 -8.74 -7.26 -7.35
C MET A 202 -8.81 -6.21 -6.22
N HIS A 203 -8.41 -6.56 -4.99
CA HIS A 203 -8.31 -5.58 -3.91
C HIS A 203 -7.32 -4.45 -4.24
N ILE A 204 -6.24 -4.76 -4.96
CA ILE A 204 -5.26 -3.76 -5.39
C ILE A 204 -5.87 -2.81 -6.44
N TYR A 205 -6.59 -3.36 -7.42
CA TYR A 205 -7.29 -2.54 -8.41
C TYR A 205 -8.38 -1.67 -7.78
N TYR A 206 -9.14 -2.20 -6.83
CA TYR A 206 -10.13 -1.42 -6.09
C TYR A 206 -9.47 -0.33 -5.25
N ALA A 207 -8.36 -0.62 -4.57
CA ALA A 207 -7.60 0.37 -3.81
C ALA A 207 -7.18 1.54 -4.70
N ILE A 208 -6.60 1.27 -5.87
CA ILE A 208 -6.19 2.29 -6.83
C ILE A 208 -7.40 3.04 -7.39
N TYR A 209 -8.48 2.33 -7.74
CA TYR A 209 -9.70 2.96 -8.25
C TYR A 209 -10.28 3.96 -7.24
N PHE A 210 -10.48 3.54 -5.99
CA PHE A 210 -11.01 4.41 -4.94
C PHE A 210 -10.04 5.51 -4.55
N TYR A 211 -8.72 5.27 -4.62
CA TYR A 211 -7.70 6.30 -4.42
C TYR A 211 -7.95 7.48 -5.36
N ASN A 212 -8.20 7.18 -6.64
CA ASN A 212 -8.42 8.14 -7.73
C ASN A 212 -9.76 8.87 -7.71
N LEU A 213 -10.76 8.34 -7.00
CA LEU A 213 -12.05 9.01 -6.84
C LEU A 213 -12.06 10.09 -5.76
N ARG A 214 -10.99 10.22 -4.96
CA ARG A 214 -10.97 11.18 -3.84
C ARG A 214 -10.94 12.64 -4.37
N PRO A 215 -11.76 13.54 -3.79
CA PRO A 215 -12.03 14.86 -4.35
C PRO A 215 -10.81 15.80 -4.43
N TYR A 216 -9.74 15.52 -3.67
CA TYR A 216 -8.51 16.32 -3.66
C TYR A 216 -7.45 15.86 -4.68
N ILE A 217 -7.69 14.74 -5.38
CA ILE A 217 -6.86 14.37 -6.53
C ILE A 217 -7.38 15.20 -7.70
N ALA A 218 -6.63 16.25 -8.06
CA ALA A 218 -6.92 17.07 -9.22
C ALA A 218 -7.04 16.13 -10.42
N ARG A 219 -8.24 16.03 -10.99
CA ARG A 219 -8.45 15.28 -12.24
C ARG A 219 -7.54 15.93 -13.27
N CYS A 220 -6.42 15.30 -13.63
CA CYS A 220 -5.75 15.71 -14.86
C CYS A 220 -6.79 15.50 -15.96
N LYS A 221 -7.24 16.59 -16.58
CA LYS A 221 -7.99 16.51 -17.81
C LYS A 221 -7.08 15.76 -18.76
N ALA A 222 -7.43 14.52 -19.08
CA ALA A 222 -6.77 13.77 -20.12
C ALA A 222 -6.68 14.68 -21.34
N HIS A 223 -5.47 14.97 -21.77
CA HIS A 223 -5.21 15.57 -23.06
C HIS A 223 -5.69 14.53 -24.07
N ARG A 224 -6.99 14.57 -24.42
CA ARG A 224 -7.46 13.89 -25.63
C ARG A 224 -6.71 14.57 -26.76
N LEU A 225 -5.67 13.90 -27.24
CA LEU A 225 -5.17 14.07 -28.59
C LEU A 225 -6.38 14.19 -29.50
N GLY A 226 -6.49 15.33 -30.17
CA GLY A 226 -7.56 15.62 -31.09
C GLY A 226 -7.54 14.60 -32.22
N GLN A 227 -8.33 13.54 -32.10
CA GLN A 227 -8.87 12.90 -33.28
C GLN A 227 -9.98 13.82 -33.80
N ARG A 228 -9.58 14.72 -34.69
CA ARG A 228 -10.45 15.30 -35.71
C ARG A 228 -11.10 14.11 -36.42
N MET A 229 -12.38 13.85 -36.15
CA MET A 229 -13.17 13.02 -37.06
C MET A 229 -13.23 13.74 -38.41
N PRO A 230 -12.90 13.08 -39.53
CA PRO A 230 -13.12 13.67 -40.83
C PRO A 230 -14.62 13.78 -41.10
N GLY A 231 -15.06 15.02 -41.34
CA GLY A 231 -16.00 15.36 -42.40
C GLY A 231 -17.36 14.70 -42.38
N ARG A 232 -18.34 15.45 -41.88
CA ARG A 232 -19.74 15.45 -42.33
C ARG A 232 -19.76 15.40 -43.87
N LEU A 233 -20.21 14.30 -44.48
CA LEU A 233 -20.59 14.29 -45.88
C LEU A 233 -22.04 14.79 -45.98
N ASN A 234 -22.18 15.80 -46.83
CA ASN A 234 -23.38 16.59 -47.05
C ASN A 234 -24.54 15.74 -47.54
N THR A 235 -25.72 16.03 -46.98
CA THR A 235 -27.03 15.69 -47.54
C THR A 235 -27.15 16.29 -48.94
N VAL A 236 -27.20 15.44 -49.96
CA VAL A 236 -27.63 15.84 -51.31
C VAL A 236 -29.15 15.90 -51.30
N LYS A 237 -29.70 17.12 -51.46
CA LYS A 237 -31.09 17.37 -51.79
C LYS A 237 -31.38 16.77 -53.17
N ALA A 238 -32.35 15.87 -53.25
CA ALA A 238 -32.92 15.41 -54.50
C ALA A 238 -34.24 16.15 -54.80
N ARG A 239 -34.26 16.86 -55.93
CA ARG A 239 -35.37 17.12 -56.89
C ARG A 239 -34.96 18.31 -57.80
N PRO A 240 -35.46 18.44 -59.04
CA PRO A 240 -36.65 17.81 -59.62
C PRO A 240 -36.52 17.25 -61.06
N SER A 241 -37.48 16.41 -61.45
CA SER A 241 -38.11 16.34 -62.78
C SER A 241 -39.50 15.76 -62.57
#